data_AF-A0A3D4NX06-F1
#
_entry.id   AF-A0A3D4NX06-F1
#
_cell.length_a   1.000
_cell.length_b   1.000
_cell.length_c   1.000
_cell.angle_alpha   90.00
_cell.angle_beta   90.00
_cell.angle_gamma   90.00
#
_symmetry.space_group_name_H-M   'P 1'
#
loop_
_entity.id
_entity.type
_entity.pdbx_description
1 polymer ?
#
loop_
_entity_poly.entity_id
_entity_poly.type
_entity_poly.pdbx_seq_one_letter_code
_entity_poly.pdbx_strand_id
1 'polypeptide(L)'
;MRRGGKELWHLDLLRKIEEGKADAAAFTEEAQKKWFPDRIKEFQESLEDFGPAKTVDLLERKEEAGLRSYIYRLTFEDGRVLKLNLKLAEKNKIAALDVTE
;
A
#
# COMPACT_ATOMS: atom_id res chain seq x y z
N MET A 1 -5.76 24.09 -14.88
CA MET A 1 -6.30 22.76 -14.55
C MET A 1 -5.36 22.10 -13.53
N ARG A 2 -5.75 21.98 -12.25
CA ARG A 2 -4.99 21.23 -11.25
C ARG A 2 -5.58 19.81 -11.15
N ARG A 3 -5.16 18.91 -12.03
CA ARG A 3 -5.46 17.47 -11.92
C ARG A 3 -4.36 16.82 -11.07
N GLY A 4 -4.75 15.95 -10.12
CA GLY A 4 -3.90 14.81 -9.72
C GLY A 4 -3.25 14.77 -8.33
N GLY A 5 -3.34 15.81 -7.49
CA GLY A 5 -2.53 15.89 -6.27
C GLY A 5 -2.85 14.89 -5.13
N LYS A 6 -3.96 14.14 -5.19
CA LYS A 6 -4.38 13.21 -4.11
C LYS A 6 -4.23 11.73 -4.44
N GLU A 7 -3.96 11.38 -5.70
CA GLU A 7 -4.02 9.98 -6.17
C GLU A 7 -2.67 9.25 -6.05
N LEU A 8 -1.59 9.98 -5.76
CA LEU A 8 -0.22 9.47 -5.70
C LEU A 8 0.27 9.12 -4.28
N TRP A 9 -0.48 9.46 -3.22
CA TRP A 9 -0.04 9.19 -1.85
C TRP A 9 0.04 7.69 -1.52
N HIS A 10 -0.78 6.85 -2.15
CA HIS A 10 -0.71 5.39 -1.94
C HIS A 10 0.57 4.78 -2.50
N LEU A 11 1.14 5.38 -3.56
CA LEU A 11 2.44 4.97 -4.11
C LEU A 11 3.58 5.42 -3.19
N ASP A 12 3.43 6.58 -2.55
CA ASP A 12 4.37 7.05 -1.52
C ASP A 12 4.41 6.11 -0.31
N LEU A 13 3.28 5.51 0.07
CA LEU A 13 3.25 4.47 1.11
C LEU A 13 4.11 3.26 0.73
N LEU A 14 3.93 2.69 -0.47
CA LEU A 14 4.71 1.54 -0.93
C LEU A 14 6.21 1.84 -0.92
N ARG A 15 6.59 3.01 -1.45
CA ARG A 15 7.98 3.47 -1.41
C ARG A 15 8.52 3.59 0.01
N LYS A 16 7.74 4.15 0.94
CA LYS A 16 8.15 4.24 2.34
C LYS A 16 8.34 2.88 2.99
N ILE A 17 7.54 1.89 2.62
CA ILE A 17 7.72 0.51 3.11
C ILE A 17 9.02 -0.07 2.57
N GLU A 18 9.28 0.04 1.26
CA GLU A 18 10.54 -0.37 0.63
C GLU A 18 11.77 0.30 1.29
N GLU A 19 11.67 1.58 1.63
CA GLU A 19 12.74 2.31 2.32
C GLU A 19 12.88 1.97 3.83
N GLY A 20 12.04 1.09 4.38
CA GLY A 20 11.98 0.82 5.83
C GLY A 20 11.50 2.03 6.67
N LYS A 21 10.86 3.00 6.03
CA LYS A 21 10.34 4.26 6.61
C LYS A 21 8.81 4.24 6.76
N ALA A 22 8.20 3.06 6.80
CA ALA A 22 6.78 2.91 7.04
C ALA A 22 6.42 3.48 8.41
N ASP A 23 5.56 4.48 8.44
CA ASP A 23 5.14 5.13 9.68
C ASP A 23 3.94 4.39 10.27
N ALA A 24 4.09 3.84 11.48
CA ALA A 24 3.02 3.12 12.16
C ALA A 24 1.81 4.01 12.45
N ALA A 25 2.00 5.31 12.71
CA ALA A 25 0.91 6.23 12.99
C ALA A 25 0.01 6.50 11.76
N ALA A 26 0.49 6.21 10.54
CA ALA A 26 -0.31 6.18 9.33
C ALA A 26 -1.36 5.05 9.33
N PHE A 27 -1.21 4.03 10.18
CA PHE A 27 -2.13 2.91 10.33
C PHE A 27 -3.09 3.12 11.51
N THR A 28 -4.26 2.47 11.47
CA THR A 28 -5.13 2.32 12.64
C THR A 28 -4.50 1.38 13.66
N GLU A 29 -4.94 1.44 14.93
CA GLU A 29 -4.37 0.59 15.99
C GLU A 29 -4.51 -0.92 15.66
N GLU A 30 -5.61 -1.32 15.05
CA GLU A 30 -5.83 -2.70 14.61
C GLU A 30 -4.86 -3.10 13.50
N ALA A 31 -4.66 -2.23 12.51
CA ALA A 31 -3.74 -2.50 11.42
C ALA A 31 -2.27 -2.47 11.89
N GLN A 32 -1.92 -1.61 12.85
CA GLN A 32 -0.60 -1.57 13.47
C GLN A 32 -0.27 -2.91 14.14
N LYS A 33 -1.17 -3.47 14.94
CA LYS A 33 -0.96 -4.77 15.60
C LYS A 33 -0.78 -5.93 14.62
N LYS A 34 -1.37 -5.83 13.43
CA LYS A 34 -1.23 -6.84 12.37
C LYS A 34 0.09 -6.68 11.61
N TRP A 35 0.50 -5.45 11.34
CA TRP A 35 1.62 -5.17 10.43
C TRP A 35 2.95 -4.90 11.13
N PHE A 36 2.97 -4.28 12.31
CA PHE A 36 4.19 -3.86 12.97
C PHE A 36 4.54 -4.75 14.17
N PRO A 37 5.84 -4.99 14.42
CA PRO A 37 6.99 -4.66 13.57
C PRO A 37 7.33 -5.75 12.54
N ASP A 38 6.88 -6.99 12.74
CA ASP A 38 7.41 -8.14 12.00
C ASP A 38 6.94 -8.17 10.53
N ARG A 39 5.62 -8.14 10.29
CA ARG A 39 5.06 -8.25 8.93
C ARG A 39 5.48 -7.13 7.99
N ILE A 40 5.63 -5.90 8.49
CA ILE A 40 6.04 -4.76 7.67
C ILE A 40 7.50 -4.91 7.25
N LYS A 41 8.33 -5.54 8.10
CA LYS A 41 9.72 -5.87 7.78
C LYS A 41 9.80 -7.00 6.77
N GLU A 42 9.03 -8.09 6.95
CA GLU A 42 8.97 -9.17 5.96
C GLU A 42 8.52 -8.65 4.59
N PHE A 43 7.57 -7.72 4.57
CA PHE A 43 7.10 -7.10 3.34
C PHE A 43 8.12 -6.14 2.73
N GLN A 44 8.86 -5.38 3.56
CA GLN A 44 10.00 -4.59 3.10
C GLN A 44 11.04 -5.49 2.43
N GLU A 45 11.48 -6.58 3.09
CA GLU A 45 12.47 -7.52 2.55
C GLU A 45 12.00 -8.13 1.22
N SER A 46 10.70 -8.42 1.10
CA SER A 46 10.10 -8.89 -0.16
C SER A 46 10.16 -7.82 -1.26
N LEU A 47 9.83 -6.56 -0.95
CA LEU A 47 9.93 -5.46 -1.91
C LEU A 47 11.38 -5.19 -2.33
N GLU A 48 12.34 -5.32 -1.42
CA GLU A 48 13.77 -5.21 -1.73
C GLU A 48 14.22 -6.31 -2.71
N ASP A 49 13.75 -7.56 -2.54
CA ASP A 49 14.02 -8.66 -3.48
C ASP A 49 13.37 -8.44 -4.86
N PHE A 50 12.13 -7.93 -4.88
CA PHE A 50 11.38 -7.72 -6.13
C PHE A 50 11.91 -6.52 -6.91
N GLY A 51 12.55 -5.58 -6.22
CA GLY A 51 12.99 -4.30 -6.76
C GLY A 51 11.80 -3.37 -7.06
N PRO A 52 12.05 -2.27 -7.78
CA PRO A 52 11.00 -1.30 -8.06
C PRO A 52 9.93 -1.88 -9.00
N ALA A 53 8.67 -1.60 -8.71
CA ALA A 53 7.58 -1.94 -9.62
C ALA A 53 7.74 -1.17 -10.95
N LYS A 54 7.77 -1.91 -12.07
CA LYS A 54 7.75 -1.37 -13.43
C LYS A 54 6.46 -0.61 -13.71
N THR A 55 5.33 -1.21 -13.30
CA THR A 55 3.99 -0.67 -13.56
C THR A 55 3.15 -0.76 -12.30
N VAL A 56 2.36 0.28 -12.05
CA VAL A 56 1.34 0.27 -10.99
C VAL A 56 -0.01 0.65 -11.59
N ASP A 57 -0.92 -0.32 -11.65
CA ASP A 57 -2.29 -0.12 -12.15
C ASP A 57 -3.28 -0.06 -10.99
N LEU A 58 -4.12 0.97 -10.94
CA LEU A 58 -5.30 0.98 -10.07
C LEU A 58 -6.40 0.12 -10.71
N LEU A 59 -6.65 -1.06 -10.14
CA LEU A 59 -7.68 -1.98 -10.63
C LEU A 59 -9.08 -1.60 -10.13
N GLU A 60 -9.18 -1.20 -8.87
CA GLU A 60 -10.47 -0.89 -8.26
C GLU A 60 -10.33 0.25 -7.25
N ARG A 61 -11.32 1.15 -7.25
CA ARG A 61 -11.54 2.13 -6.20
C ARG A 61 -13.01 2.07 -5.79
N LYS A 62 -13.26 1.83 -4.50
CA LYS A 62 -14.59 1.81 -3.90
C LYS A 62 -14.63 2.66 -2.65
N GLU A 63 -15.77 3.27 -2.37
CA GLU A 63 -16.03 3.99 -1.13
C GLU A 63 -17.37 3.51 -0.59
N GLU A 64 -17.37 2.94 0.61
CA GLU A 64 -18.56 2.39 1.27
C GLU A 64 -18.45 2.60 2.78
N ALA A 65 -19.54 3.08 3.41
CA ALA A 65 -19.62 3.28 4.86
C ALA A 65 -18.44 4.08 5.47
N GLY A 66 -17.90 5.06 4.72
CA GLY A 66 -16.75 5.88 5.16
C GLY A 66 -15.38 5.22 5.01
N LEU A 67 -15.31 3.99 4.49
CA LEU A 67 -14.08 3.31 4.11
C LEU A 67 -13.82 3.46 2.61
N ARG A 68 -12.58 3.78 2.26
CA ARG A 68 -12.11 3.84 0.88
C ARG A 68 -11.19 2.66 0.59
N SER A 69 -11.61 1.77 -0.29
CA SER A 69 -10.85 0.60 -0.71
C SER A 69 -10.21 0.85 -2.07
N TYR A 70 -8.94 0.50 -2.18
CA TYR A 70 -8.15 0.60 -3.40
C TYR A 70 -7.50 -0.74 -3.65
N ILE A 71 -7.58 -1.22 -4.88
CA ILE A 71 -6.87 -2.41 -5.33
C ILE A 71 -5.88 -1.99 -6.39
N TYR A 72 -4.60 -2.17 -6.11
CA TYR A 72 -3.52 -1.94 -7.06
C TYR A 72 -2.96 -3.26 -7.56
N ARG A 73 -2.47 -3.25 -8.80
CA ARG A 73 -1.61 -4.28 -9.37
C ARG A 73 -0.23 -3.69 -9.60
N LEU A 74 0.77 -4.25 -8.95
CA LEU A 74 2.18 -3.94 -9.14
C LEU A 74 2.75 -5.00 -10.08
N THR A 75 3.38 -4.60 -11.16
CA THR A 75 4.13 -5.49 -12.05
C THR A 75 5.60 -5.14 -11.95
N PHE A 76 6.46 -6.13 -11.67
CA PHE A 76 7.90 -5.94 -11.49
C PHE A 76 8.67 -6.26 -12.77
N GLU A 77 9.95 -5.87 -12.83
CA GLU A 77 10.80 -6.04 -14.02
C GLU A 77 10.95 -7.51 -14.43
N ASP A 78 10.97 -8.43 -13.45
CA ASP A 78 11.13 -9.86 -13.69
C ASP A 78 9.82 -10.57 -14.06
N GLY A 79 8.72 -9.82 -14.17
CA GLY A 79 7.39 -10.33 -14.53
C GLY A 79 6.53 -10.76 -13.34
N ARG A 80 7.03 -10.69 -12.09
CA ARG A 80 6.19 -10.89 -10.90
C ARG A 80 5.08 -9.86 -10.86
N VAL A 81 3.94 -10.27 -10.30
CA VAL A 81 2.78 -9.41 -10.11
C VAL A 81 2.33 -9.51 -8.67
N LEU A 82 2.11 -8.37 -8.02
CA LEU A 82 1.46 -8.29 -6.72
C LEU A 82 0.15 -7.54 -6.83
N LYS A 83 -0.86 -8.00 -6.11
CA LYS A 83 -2.10 -7.28 -5.88
C LYS A 83 -2.10 -6.72 -4.46
N LEU A 84 -2.15 -5.40 -4.36
CA LEU A 84 -2.22 -4.67 -3.10
C LEU A 84 -3.67 -4.25 -2.85
N ASN A 85 -4.26 -4.72 -1.76
CA ASN A 85 -5.54 -4.23 -1.26
C ASN A 85 -5.31 -3.26 -0.11
N LEU A 86 -5.66 -2.00 -0.31
CA LEU A 86 -5.50 -0.92 0.65
C LEU A 86 -6.87 -0.39 1.04
N LYS A 87 -7.19 -0.43 2.34
CA LYS A 87 -8.38 0.20 2.90
C LYS A 87 -7.99 1.37 3.77
N LEU A 88 -8.56 2.53 3.48
CA LEU A 88 -8.43 3.75 4.26
C LEU A 88 -9.71 4.04 5.04
N ALA A 89 -9.55 4.32 6.32
CA ALA A 89 -10.59 4.86 7.17
C ALA A 89 -10.56 6.39 7.19
N GLU A 90 -11.22 6.97 8.19
CA GLU A 90 -11.24 8.40 8.45
C GLU A 90 -9.81 8.99 8.50
N LYS A 91 -9.68 10.25 8.07
CA LYS A 91 -8.40 10.99 8.04
C LYS A 91 -7.28 10.31 7.23
N ASN A 92 -7.63 9.39 6.31
CA ASN A 92 -6.68 8.61 5.50
C ASN A 92 -5.82 7.63 6.29
N LYS A 93 -6.25 7.19 7.48
CA LYS A 93 -5.55 6.12 8.19
C LYS A 93 -5.72 4.79 7.48
N ILE A 94 -4.65 4.02 7.39
CA ILE A 94 -4.63 2.68 6.80
C ILE A 94 -5.31 1.73 7.77
N ALA A 95 -6.52 1.31 7.44
CA ALA A 95 -7.31 0.37 8.24
C ALA A 95 -7.02 -1.08 7.86
N ALA A 96 -6.68 -1.34 6.61
CA ALA A 96 -6.16 -2.61 6.17
C ALA A 96 -5.17 -2.42 5.04
N LEU A 97 -4.13 -3.24 5.06
CA LEU A 97 -3.21 -3.47 3.96
C LEU A 97 -3.14 -4.99 3.83
N ASP A 98 -3.31 -5.50 2.62
CA ASP A 98 -3.18 -6.92 2.30
C ASP A 98 -2.49 -7.02 0.94
N VAL A 99 -1.59 -7.99 0.82
CA VAL A 99 -0.79 -8.24 -0.39
C VAL A 99 -1.01 -9.69 -0.78
N THR A 100 -1.29 -9.92 -2.06
CA THR A 100 -1.43 -11.27 -2.63
C THR A 100 -0.66 -11.33 -3.95
N GLU A 101 0.14 -12.38 -4.12
CA GLU A 101 0.80 -12.76 -5.38
C GLU A 101 -0.20 -13.38 -6.39
#